data_AF-A0A523ELN6-F1
#
_entry.id   AF-A0A523ELN6-F1
#
_cell.length_a   1.000
_cell.length_b   1.000
_cell.length_c   1.000
_cell.angle_alpha   90.00
_cell.angle_beta   90.00
_cell.angle_gamma   90.00
#
_symmetry.space_group_name_H-M   'P 1'
#
loop_
_entity.id
_entity.type
_entity.pdbx_description
1 polymer ?
#
loop_
_entity_poly.entity_id
_entity_poly.type
_entity_poly.pdbx_seq_one_letter_code
_entity_poly.pdbx_strand_id
1 'polypeptide(L)'
;MRLTVDEKTEQPTKVADEVWIATALLHREQPERKDFTIQEIQERAAREAMTETLRPGVYVHIVQHCVANRSPNPGRYRMLFATAPKTRRLFREGDTYDPERAGSKTRPDRKNVPGQYRDLIDWYDRDYRERRGSDDEDPILNLRGLGAELWRGIDPDEYVRRLREGWE
;
A
#
# COMPACT_ATOMS: atom_id res chain seq x y z
N MET A 1 28.67 43.17 -3.96
CA MET A 1 28.85 41.80 -4.49
C MET A 1 27.64 41.00 -4.03
N ARG A 2 26.80 40.53 -4.97
CA ARG A 2 25.44 40.03 -4.70
C ARG A 2 25.50 38.74 -3.88
N LEU A 3 24.78 38.73 -2.76
CA LEU A 3 24.32 37.52 -2.10
C LEU A 3 23.22 36.91 -2.99
N THR A 4 23.49 35.74 -3.54
CA THR A 4 22.46 34.82 -4.05
C THR A 4 22.76 33.48 -3.41
N VAL A 5 22.34 33.34 -2.16
CA VAL A 5 22.07 32.02 -1.60
C VAL A 5 20.69 31.67 -2.13
N ASP A 6 20.62 30.68 -3.02
CA ASP A 6 19.35 30.08 -3.42
C ASP A 6 18.69 29.47 -2.17
N GLU A 7 17.89 30.29 -1.47
CA GLU A 7 16.87 29.81 -0.55
C GLU A 7 15.86 29.01 -1.38
N LYS A 8 16.13 27.71 -1.55
CA LYS A 8 15.12 26.75 -1.99
C LYS A 8 13.99 26.85 -0.98
N THR A 9 12.93 27.56 -1.34
CA THR A 9 11.70 27.69 -0.56
C THR A 9 11.12 26.30 -0.28
N GLU A 10 11.46 25.74 0.87
CA GLU A 10 10.84 24.51 1.36
C GLU A 10 9.37 24.81 1.62
N GLN A 11 8.50 24.05 0.98
CA GLN A 11 7.06 24.22 1.17
C GLN A 11 6.66 23.51 2.47
N PRO A 12 5.66 24.03 3.21
CA PRO A 12 5.21 23.40 4.44
C PRO A 12 4.73 21.97 4.15
N THR A 13 5.26 21.00 4.89
CA THR A 13 4.87 19.61 4.82
C THR A 13 3.37 19.49 5.08
N LYS A 14 2.65 18.78 4.20
CA LYS A 14 1.22 18.54 4.39
C LYS A 14 1.02 17.32 5.28
N VAL A 15 -0.13 17.26 5.96
CA VAL A 15 -0.51 16.10 6.80
C VAL A 15 -0.48 14.78 6.01
N ALA A 16 -0.89 14.80 4.74
CA ALA A 16 -0.79 13.65 3.85
C ALA A 16 0.67 13.21 3.61
N ASP A 17 1.59 14.18 3.49
CA ASP A 17 3.01 13.90 3.28
C ASP A 17 3.65 13.30 4.54
N GLU A 18 3.28 13.79 5.73
CA GLU A 18 3.70 13.22 7.03
C GLU A 18 3.27 11.75 7.17
N VAL A 19 2.01 11.44 6.85
CA VAL A 19 1.46 10.08 6.89
C VAL A 19 2.21 9.16 5.94
N TRP A 20 2.50 9.64 4.72
CA TRP A 20 3.26 8.87 3.75
C TRP A 20 4.69 8.62 4.24
N ILE A 21 5.38 9.63 4.78
CA ILE A 21 6.74 9.51 5.30
C ILE A 21 6.79 8.51 6.47
N ALA A 22 5.86 8.60 7.43
CA ALA A 22 5.78 7.68 8.54
C ALA A 22 5.62 6.22 8.06
N THR A 23 4.74 6.00 7.09
CA THR A 23 4.52 4.65 6.53
C THR A 23 5.72 4.16 5.72
N ALA A 24 6.39 5.05 4.98
CA ALA A 24 7.60 4.74 4.22
C ALA A 24 8.75 4.31 5.13
N LEU A 25 8.94 5.01 6.25
CA LEU A 25 9.95 4.66 7.25
C LEU A 25 9.70 3.27 7.85
N LEU A 26 8.45 2.98 8.20
CA LEU A 26 8.07 1.65 8.71
C LEU A 26 8.43 0.53 7.72
N HIS A 27 8.10 0.69 6.44
CA HIS A 27 8.48 -0.29 5.42
C HIS A 27 10.00 -0.37 5.21
N ARG A 28 10.72 0.75 5.28
CA ARG A 28 12.18 0.74 5.08
C ARG A 28 12.90 0.06 6.23
N GLU A 29 12.41 0.23 7.46
CA GLU A 29 12.97 -0.39 8.67
C GLU A 29 12.56 -1.84 8.83
N GLN A 30 11.37 -2.22 8.34
CA GLN A 30 10.80 -3.55 8.45
C GLN A 30 10.37 -4.07 7.06
N PRO A 31 11.34 -4.33 6.14
CA PRO A 31 11.05 -4.66 4.75
C PRO A 31 10.26 -5.96 4.55
N GLU A 32 10.35 -6.89 5.50
CA GLU A 32 9.62 -8.18 5.48
C GLU A 32 8.13 -8.01 5.80
N ARG A 33 7.72 -6.90 6.42
CA ARG A 33 6.33 -6.67 6.80
C ARG A 33 5.51 -6.13 5.64
N LYS A 34 4.38 -6.80 5.38
CA LYS A 34 3.44 -6.44 4.31
C LYS A 34 2.65 -5.17 4.61
N ASP A 35 2.26 -4.95 5.87
CA ASP A 35 1.46 -3.82 6.32
C ASP A 35 1.70 -3.45 7.79
N PHE A 36 1.10 -2.33 8.20
CA PHE A 36 1.17 -1.78 9.55
C PHE A 36 -0.21 -1.34 10.03
N THR A 37 -0.44 -1.43 11.32
CA THR A 37 -1.68 -0.95 11.92
C THR A 37 -1.81 0.58 11.84
N ILE A 38 -3.04 1.08 11.88
CA ILE A 38 -3.32 2.52 11.97
C ILE A 38 -2.55 3.14 13.16
N GLN A 39 -2.52 2.44 14.29
CA GLN A 39 -1.83 2.90 15.50
C GLN A 39 -0.32 2.99 15.29
N GLU A 40 0.33 1.98 14.70
CA GLU A 40 1.77 2.04 14.42
C GLU A 40 2.14 3.22 13.50
N ILE A 41 1.30 3.51 12.51
CA ILE A 41 1.52 4.66 11.61
C ILE A 41 1.34 5.98 12.37
N GLN A 42 0.34 6.08 13.26
CA GLN A 42 0.16 7.27 14.11
C GLN A 42 1.33 7.47 15.08
N GLU A 43 1.80 6.41 15.74
CA GLU A 43 2.93 6.44 16.65
C GLU A 43 4.22 6.81 15.93
N ARG A 44 4.42 6.28 14.71
CA ARG A 44 5.56 6.68 13.88
C ARG A 44 5.47 8.14 13.47
N ALA A 45 4.31 8.62 13.02
CA ALA A 45 4.10 10.03 12.67
C ALA A 45 4.31 10.96 13.88
N ALA A 46 3.93 10.53 15.08
CA ALA A 46 4.15 11.26 16.32
C ALA A 46 5.62 11.25 16.77
N ARG A 47 6.38 10.18 16.47
CA ARG A 47 7.82 10.12 16.77
C ARG A 47 8.63 11.02 15.86
N GLU A 48 8.31 11.03 14.57
CA GLU A 48 8.98 11.87 13.59
C GLU A 48 8.52 13.33 13.64
N ALA A 49 7.54 13.64 14.51
CA ALA A 49 6.66 14.80 14.44
C ALA A 49 7.41 16.01 13.89
N MET A 50 7.11 16.32 12.61
CA MET A 50 7.73 17.43 11.88
C MET A 50 7.23 18.79 12.40
N THR A 51 6.29 18.73 13.33
CA THR A 51 5.78 19.78 14.19
C THR A 51 5.92 19.32 15.64
N GLU A 52 5.99 20.22 16.62
CA GLU A 52 6.20 19.88 18.04
C GLU A 52 5.18 18.87 18.62
N THR A 53 4.01 18.74 18.00
CA THR A 53 2.94 17.80 18.37
C THR A 53 2.34 17.11 17.15
N LEU A 54 1.69 15.96 17.34
CA LEU A 54 0.96 15.26 16.29
C LEU A 54 -0.20 16.15 15.79
N ARG A 55 -0.21 16.46 14.50
CA ARG A 55 -1.19 17.40 13.94
C ARG A 55 -2.61 16.85 13.98
N PRO A 56 -3.61 17.67 14.33
CA PRO A 56 -5.00 17.33 14.12
C PRO A 56 -5.23 16.96 12.65
N GLY A 57 -5.72 15.76 12.40
CA GLY A 57 -6.01 15.26 11.05
C GLY A 57 -5.13 14.11 10.55
N VAL A 58 -4.04 13.75 11.25
CA VAL A 58 -3.24 12.57 10.88
C VAL A 58 -4.10 11.31 10.81
N TYR A 59 -4.96 11.09 11.82
CA TYR A 59 -5.86 9.94 11.87
C TYR A 59 -6.76 9.84 10.63
N VAL A 60 -7.47 10.93 10.27
CA VAL A 60 -8.38 10.93 9.11
C VAL A 60 -7.65 10.70 7.78
N HIS A 61 -6.38 11.14 7.68
CA HIS A 61 -5.56 10.84 6.52
C HIS A 61 -5.21 9.35 6.42
N ILE A 62 -4.85 8.71 7.54
CA ILE A 62 -4.53 7.28 7.58
C ILE A 62 -5.76 6.41 7.27
N VAL A 63 -6.94 6.79 7.76
CA VAL A 63 -8.15 5.97 7.59
C VAL A 63 -8.94 6.28 6.32
N GLN A 64 -8.85 7.50 5.77
CA GLN A 64 -9.72 7.94 4.68
C GLN A 64 -8.99 8.70 3.57
N HIS A 65 -8.39 9.87 3.84
CA HIS A 65 -7.97 10.77 2.76
C HIS A 65 -6.83 10.23 1.91
N CYS A 66 -5.94 9.42 2.49
CA CYS A 66 -4.79 8.83 1.80
C CYS A 66 -5.07 7.45 1.21
N VAL A 67 -6.20 6.83 1.54
CA VAL A 67 -6.46 5.41 1.26
C VAL A 67 -7.07 5.24 -0.13
N ALA A 68 -6.31 4.61 -1.04
CA ALA A 68 -6.64 4.50 -2.46
C ALA A 68 -7.89 3.66 -2.74
N ASN A 69 -8.09 2.56 -2.01
CA ASN A 69 -9.21 1.62 -2.20
C ASN A 69 -10.45 1.96 -1.34
N ARG A 70 -10.57 3.21 -0.88
CA ARG A 70 -11.76 3.72 -0.20
C ARG A 70 -12.33 4.91 -0.96
N SER A 71 -13.64 5.11 -0.91
CA SER A 71 -14.25 6.27 -1.56
C SER A 71 -13.66 7.59 -1.04
N PRO A 72 -13.43 8.57 -1.91
CA PRO A 72 -12.87 9.87 -1.51
C PRO A 72 -13.84 10.64 -0.62
N ASN A 73 -13.31 11.33 0.39
CA ASN A 73 -14.07 12.25 1.22
C ASN A 73 -13.12 13.13 2.04
N PRO A 74 -12.95 14.44 1.78
CA PRO A 74 -12.87 15.06 0.44
C PRO A 74 -11.49 14.81 -0.22
N GLY A 75 -10.49 14.35 0.53
CA GLY A 75 -9.15 14.06 0.00
C GLY A 75 -9.16 12.88 -0.97
N ARG A 76 -8.48 13.04 -2.11
CA ARG A 76 -8.44 12.08 -3.22
C ARG A 76 -7.12 11.31 -3.35
N TYR A 77 -6.19 11.45 -2.41
CA TYR A 77 -4.85 10.86 -2.51
C TYR A 77 -4.89 9.32 -2.62
N ARG A 78 -3.84 8.75 -3.23
CA ARG A 78 -3.60 7.30 -3.37
C ARG A 78 -2.27 6.93 -2.74
N MET A 79 -2.02 7.42 -1.53
CA MET A 79 -0.73 7.27 -0.85
C MET A 79 -0.64 5.97 -0.06
N LEU A 80 -1.78 5.52 0.49
CA LEU A 80 -1.91 4.29 1.26
C LEU A 80 -2.89 3.33 0.58
N PHE A 81 -2.76 2.05 0.91
CA PHE A 81 -3.70 1.00 0.54
C PHE A 81 -4.17 0.28 1.81
N ALA A 82 -5.49 0.08 1.95
CA ALA A 82 -6.04 -0.69 3.06
C ALA A 82 -6.03 -2.19 2.72
N THR A 83 -5.16 -2.93 3.40
CA THR A 83 -5.05 -4.39 3.31
C THR A 83 -6.08 -5.09 4.21
N ALA A 84 -6.40 -4.52 5.37
CA ALA A 84 -7.46 -4.96 6.26
C ALA A 84 -8.17 -3.77 6.93
N PRO A 85 -9.24 -3.95 7.73
CA PRO A 85 -9.95 -2.83 8.36
C PRO A 85 -9.03 -1.88 9.16
N LYS A 86 -8.03 -2.46 9.86
CA LYS A 86 -7.12 -1.75 10.77
C LYS A 86 -5.68 -1.63 10.28
N THR A 87 -5.33 -2.20 9.13
CA THR A 87 -3.95 -2.18 8.61
C THR A 87 -3.85 -1.48 7.26
N ARG A 88 -2.74 -0.80 7.05
CA ARG A 88 -2.41 -0.03 5.85
C ARG A 88 -0.99 -0.34 5.42
N ARG A 89 -0.75 -0.23 4.12
CA ARG A 89 0.59 -0.18 3.53
C ARG A 89 0.70 0.98 2.56
N LEU A 90 1.90 1.27 2.09
CA LEU A 90 2.07 2.20 0.97
C LEU A 90 1.40 1.65 -0.29
N PHE A 91 0.80 2.54 -1.07
CA PHE A 91 0.24 2.22 -2.38
C PHE A 91 1.34 1.76 -3.34
N ARG A 92 1.06 0.73 -4.13
CA ARG A 92 1.95 0.17 -5.16
C ARG A 92 1.33 0.29 -6.54
N GLU A 93 2.17 0.25 -7.56
CA GLU A 93 1.66 0.24 -8.93
C GLU A 93 0.96 -1.09 -9.23
N GLY A 94 -0.27 -1.01 -9.74
CA GLY A 94 -1.14 -2.15 -9.95
C GLY A 94 -2.17 -2.39 -8.83
N ASP A 95 -2.05 -1.71 -7.69
CA ASP A 95 -3.08 -1.75 -6.66
C ASP A 95 -4.42 -1.23 -7.22
N THR A 96 -5.52 -1.87 -6.80
CA THR A 96 -6.86 -1.36 -7.07
C THR A 96 -7.10 -0.05 -6.33
N TYR A 97 -7.90 0.82 -6.92
CA TYR A 97 -8.25 2.10 -6.32
C TYR A 97 -9.65 2.53 -6.73
N ASP A 98 -10.25 3.38 -5.92
CA ASP A 98 -11.53 4.01 -6.25
C ASP A 98 -11.35 4.89 -7.51
N PRO A 99 -12.17 4.73 -8.56
CA PRO A 99 -12.05 5.49 -9.80
C PRO A 99 -12.04 7.01 -9.61
N GLU A 100 -12.73 7.52 -8.59
CA GLU A 100 -12.74 8.95 -8.28
C GLU A 100 -11.39 9.45 -7.75
N ARG A 101 -10.44 8.57 -7.44
CA ARG A 101 -9.06 8.93 -7.07
C ARG A 101 -8.07 8.84 -8.23
N ALA A 102 -8.53 8.49 -9.43
CA ALA A 102 -7.66 8.42 -10.61
C ALA A 102 -6.90 9.73 -10.84
N GLY A 103 -5.62 9.62 -11.20
CA GLY A 103 -4.73 10.77 -11.44
C GLY A 103 -4.26 11.51 -10.18
N SER A 104 -4.70 11.11 -8.98
CA SER A 104 -4.23 11.74 -7.74
C SER A 104 -2.84 11.26 -7.33
N LYS A 105 -2.23 12.01 -6.39
CA LYS A 105 -0.87 11.74 -5.91
C LYS A 105 -0.78 10.42 -5.16
N THR A 106 0.25 9.64 -5.50
CA THR A 106 0.63 8.39 -4.81
C THR A 106 1.79 8.57 -3.84
N ARG A 107 2.52 9.68 -3.97
CA ARG A 107 3.60 10.10 -3.07
C ARG A 107 3.69 11.63 -2.97
N PRO A 108 4.38 12.16 -1.95
CA PRO A 108 4.64 13.58 -1.82
C PRO A 108 5.45 14.17 -2.98
N ASP A 109 5.29 15.48 -3.21
CA ASP A 109 6.23 16.20 -4.06
C ASP A 109 7.54 16.39 -3.30
N ARG A 110 8.68 16.21 -3.97
CA ARG A 110 10.02 16.33 -3.34
C ARG A 110 10.25 17.66 -2.60
N LYS A 111 9.60 18.73 -3.05
CA LYS A 111 9.67 20.08 -2.45
C LYS A 111 8.88 20.25 -1.14
N ASN A 112 7.90 19.38 -0.87
CA ASN A 112 7.11 19.37 0.37
C ASN A 112 7.70 18.40 1.40
N VAL A 113 8.79 17.71 1.07
CA VAL A 113 9.46 16.75 1.94
C VAL A 113 10.74 17.36 2.49
N PRO A 114 10.91 17.40 3.82
CA PRO A 114 12.15 17.87 4.43
C PRO A 114 13.36 17.09 3.94
N GLY A 115 14.50 17.77 3.81
CA GLY A 115 15.72 17.23 3.20
C GLY A 115 16.08 15.81 3.64
N GLN A 116 16.00 15.53 4.95
CA GLN A 116 16.36 14.24 5.55
C GLN A 116 15.49 13.05 5.10
N TYR A 117 14.30 13.30 4.56
CA TYR A 117 13.36 12.28 4.11
C TYR A 117 13.27 12.16 2.59
N ARG A 118 13.99 13.01 1.84
CA ARG A 118 13.91 13.01 0.36
C ARG A 118 14.39 11.70 -0.27
N ASP A 119 15.27 10.97 0.42
CA ASP A 119 15.74 9.66 -0.03
C ASP A 119 14.64 8.59 0.04
N LEU A 120 13.59 8.80 0.86
CA LEU A 120 12.43 7.90 0.90
C LEU A 120 11.65 7.93 -0.40
N ILE A 121 11.60 9.07 -1.08
CA ILE A 121 10.97 9.19 -2.40
C ILE A 121 11.74 8.33 -3.40
N ASP A 122 13.07 8.45 -3.39
CA ASP A 122 13.93 7.74 -4.33
C ASP A 122 13.88 6.22 -4.10
N TRP A 123 13.86 5.80 -2.82
CA TRP A 123 13.60 4.41 -2.42
C TRP A 123 12.21 3.92 -2.86
N TYR A 124 11.16 4.73 -2.67
CA TYR A 124 9.81 4.32 -3.04
C TYR A 124 9.70 4.08 -4.54
N ASP A 125 10.20 5.01 -5.35
CA ASP A 125 10.12 4.91 -6.81
C ASP A 125 10.91 3.72 -7.34
N ARG A 126 12.10 3.45 -6.79
CA ARG A 126 13.01 2.40 -7.27
C ARG A 126 12.67 1.01 -6.73
N ASP A 127 12.41 0.90 -5.43
CA ASP A 127 12.46 -0.39 -4.72
C ASP A 127 11.08 -0.88 -4.23
N TYR A 128 10.12 0.03 -4.05
CA TYR A 128 8.83 -0.31 -3.44
C TYR A 128 7.67 -0.31 -4.44
N ARG A 129 7.56 0.74 -5.26
CA ARG A 129 6.40 1.01 -6.13
C ARG A 129 6.18 -0.10 -7.15
N GLU A 130 7.25 -0.64 -7.72
CA GLU A 130 7.22 -1.65 -8.79
C GLU A 130 7.08 -3.09 -8.28
N ARG A 131 7.14 -3.33 -6.95
CA ARG A 131 6.87 -4.66 -6.38
C ARG A 131 5.40 -5.01 -6.62
N ARG A 132 5.10 -5.61 -7.77
CA ARG A 132 3.80 -6.22 -8.06
C ARG A 132 3.40 -7.07 -6.87
N GLY A 133 2.16 -6.92 -6.42
CA GLY A 133 1.58 -7.76 -5.38
C GLY A 133 1.44 -9.20 -5.86
N SER A 134 2.56 -9.94 -5.95
CA SER A 134 2.57 -11.41 -6.04
C SER A 134 2.27 -12.05 -4.69
N ASP A 135 2.15 -11.24 -3.64
CA ASP A 135 1.82 -11.67 -2.28
C ASP A 135 0.35 -12.05 -2.07
N ASP A 136 -0.48 -11.85 -3.11
CA ASP A 136 -1.92 -12.13 -3.16
C ASP A 136 -2.24 -13.22 -4.21
N GLU A 137 -1.23 -14.01 -4.61
CA GLU A 137 -1.52 -15.31 -5.22
C GLU A 137 -2.00 -16.25 -4.11
N ASP A 138 -3.31 -16.45 -4.05
CA ASP A 138 -3.93 -17.41 -3.13
C ASP A 138 -3.26 -18.78 -3.34
N PRO A 139 -2.60 -19.35 -2.30
CA PRO A 139 -1.93 -20.64 -2.40
C PRO A 139 -2.85 -21.76 -2.91
N ILE A 140 -4.16 -21.68 -2.65
CA ILE A 140 -5.15 -22.65 -3.11
C ILE A 140 -5.42 -22.46 -4.61
N LEU A 141 -5.50 -21.22 -5.09
CA LEU A 141 -5.69 -20.94 -6.52
C LEU A 141 -4.46 -21.31 -7.35
N ASN A 142 -3.27 -21.25 -6.75
CA ASN A 142 -2.03 -21.74 -7.38
C ASN A 142 -1.99 -23.27 -7.54
N LEU A 143 -2.81 -24.01 -6.78
CA LEU A 143 -2.98 -25.46 -6.94
C LEU A 143 -4.07 -25.82 -7.96
N ARG A 144 -4.70 -24.83 -8.62
CA ARG A 144 -5.71 -25.09 -9.65
C ARG A 144 -5.09 -25.85 -10.82
N GLY A 145 -5.59 -27.06 -11.07
CA GLY A 145 -5.06 -27.97 -12.11
C GLY A 145 -4.07 -29.01 -11.57
N LEU A 146 -3.66 -28.91 -10.30
CA LEU A 146 -2.95 -29.99 -9.61
C LEU A 146 -3.85 -31.24 -9.59
N GLY A 147 -3.34 -32.36 -10.10
CA GLY A 147 -4.09 -33.61 -10.22
C GLY A 147 -4.85 -33.80 -11.54
N ALA A 148 -4.87 -32.83 -12.45
CA ALA A 148 -5.49 -33.00 -13.77
C ALA A 148 -4.86 -34.16 -14.58
N GLU A 149 -3.58 -34.46 -14.33
CA GLU A 149 -2.89 -35.60 -14.95
C GLU A 149 -3.36 -36.96 -14.41
N LEU A 150 -3.80 -37.03 -13.15
CA LEU A 150 -4.36 -38.26 -12.56
C LEU A 150 -5.70 -38.65 -13.22
N TRP A 151 -6.40 -37.66 -13.75
CA TRP A 151 -7.66 -37.83 -14.47
C TRP A 151 -7.48 -38.02 -15.98
N ARG A 152 -6.24 -37.98 -16.49
CA ARG A 152 -5.97 -38.09 -17.93
C ARG A 152 -6.31 -39.52 -18.40
N GLY A 153 -7.31 -39.64 -19.26
CA GLY A 153 -7.78 -40.94 -19.77
C GLY A 153 -8.81 -41.65 -18.89
N ILE A 154 -9.26 -41.02 -17.81
CA ILE A 154 -10.41 -41.49 -17.03
C ILE A 154 -11.65 -40.79 -17.56
N ASP A 155 -12.63 -41.55 -18.02
CA ASP A 155 -13.95 -41.02 -18.37
C ASP A 155 -14.72 -40.69 -17.07
N PRO A 156 -15.15 -39.44 -16.85
CA PRO A 156 -15.84 -39.04 -15.63
C PRO A 156 -17.16 -39.78 -15.40
N ASP A 157 -17.90 -40.08 -16.47
CA ASP A 157 -19.22 -40.73 -16.39
C ASP A 157 -19.06 -42.22 -16.07
N GLU A 158 -18.05 -42.88 -16.67
CA GLU A 158 -17.70 -44.27 -16.34
C GLU A 158 -17.24 -44.40 -14.87
N TYR A 159 -16.41 -43.46 -14.40
CA TYR A 159 -15.94 -43.44 -13.02
C TYR A 159 -17.08 -43.26 -12.01
N VAL A 160 -18.01 -42.32 -12.26
CA VAL A 160 -19.18 -42.09 -11.40
C VAL A 160 -20.12 -43.30 -11.43
N ARG A 161 -20.34 -43.90 -12.60
CA ARG A 161 -21.15 -45.12 -12.73
C ARG A 161 -20.58 -46.24 -11.87
N ARG A 162 -19.26 -46.50 -11.95
CA ARG A 162 -18.58 -47.52 -11.14
C ARG A 162 -18.66 -47.24 -9.64
N LEU A 163 -18.53 -45.98 -9.21
CA LEU A 163 -18.66 -45.60 -7.80
C LEU A 163 -20.07 -45.83 -7.23
N ARG A 164 -21.08 -45.79 -8.09
CA ARG A 164 -22.50 -45.98 -7.73
C ARG A 164 -22.96 -47.43 -7.90
N GLU A 165 -22.12 -48.32 -8.41
CA GLU A 165 -22.43 -49.76 -8.43
C GLU A 165 -22.48 -50.29 -6.98
N GLY A 166 -23.64 -50.83 -6.58
CA GLY A 166 -23.89 -51.35 -5.24
C GLY A 166 -24.54 -50.37 -4.24
N TRP A 167 -24.98 -49.19 -4.69
CA TRP A 167 -25.82 -48.27 -3.91
C TRP A 167 -27.32 -48.52 -4.17
N GLU A 168 -27.76 -49.78 -4.08
CA GLU A 168 -29.18 -50.14 -3.94
C GLU A 168 -29.64 -50.02 -2.49
#